data_AF-A0A484Z861-F1
#
_entry.id   AF-A0A484Z861-F1
#
_cell.length_a   1.000
_cell.length_b   1.000
_cell.length_c   1.000
_cell.angle_alpha   90.00
_cell.angle_beta   90.00
_cell.angle_gamma   90.00
#
_symmetry.space_group_name_H-M   'P 1'
#
loop_
_entity.id
_entity.type
_entity.pdbx_description
1 polymer ?
#
loop_
_entity_poly.entity_id
_entity_poly.type
_entity_poly.pdbx_seq_one_letter_code
_entity_poly.pdbx_strand_id
1 'polypeptide(L)'
;MKGTVFAVALNHQSQRDAWREAFEKAPYTTPPKTAVWFIKPHNTVISTGEPIPFPAGETVLSGATVALVVGKTARRVRVEDAGQYIAGYALANEVSLPEESFYRPAIKAKCRDGFCPLGELVAVDSVDNLTIITDINGREADRWNTADLQRNAAELLSALSEFATLNPGDAILLGTPHHRVALRPGDRVRVLAEGFPPLENPVVDERDVAITPATPPARHAVCPRAELRRSRQRTGLHPRPPSRWCLLKRRTPLTVITRRRCVRTTSSTCTMRRSW
;
A
#
# COMPACT_ATOMS: atom_id res chain seq x y z
N MET A 1 10.37 -9.68 3.65
CA MET A 1 10.45 -8.45 2.82
C MET A 1 9.99 -7.26 3.65
N LYS A 2 10.51 -6.03 3.42
CA LYS A 2 10.17 -4.83 4.23
C LYS A 2 9.57 -3.67 3.43
N GLY A 3 9.26 -3.88 2.15
CA GLY A 3 8.62 -2.86 1.31
C GLY A 3 7.13 -2.71 1.59
N THR A 4 6.48 -1.84 0.82
CA THR A 4 5.04 -1.65 0.85
C THR A 4 4.35 -2.83 0.19
N VAL A 5 3.32 -3.38 0.84
CA VAL A 5 2.51 -4.46 0.28
C VAL A 5 1.23 -3.87 -0.29
N PHE A 6 1.19 -3.76 -1.62
CA PHE A 6 0.00 -3.44 -2.38
C PHE A 6 -0.78 -4.72 -2.68
N ALA A 7 -2.06 -4.57 -2.99
CA ALA A 7 -2.91 -5.69 -3.35
C ALA A 7 -4.06 -5.22 -4.24
N VAL A 8 -4.55 -6.12 -5.09
CA VAL A 8 -5.69 -5.86 -5.97
C VAL A 8 -6.91 -6.65 -5.49
N ALA A 9 -8.04 -5.96 -5.34
CA ALA A 9 -9.35 -6.57 -5.11
C ALA A 9 -10.11 -6.73 -6.43
N LEU A 10 -11.14 -7.58 -6.46
CA LEU A 10 -12.00 -7.78 -7.63
C LEU A 10 -11.24 -8.19 -8.90
N ASN A 11 -10.12 -8.91 -8.71
CA ASN A 11 -9.26 -9.38 -9.79
C ASN A 11 -9.52 -10.84 -10.18
N HIS A 12 -10.33 -11.59 -9.44
CA HIS A 12 -10.67 -12.97 -9.82
C HIS A 12 -12.05 -13.03 -10.49
N GLN A 13 -12.19 -13.80 -11.58
CA GLN A 13 -13.43 -13.89 -12.37
C GLN A 13 -14.64 -14.27 -11.50
N SER A 14 -14.53 -15.30 -10.65
CA SER A 14 -15.63 -15.72 -9.77
C SER A 14 -16.16 -14.60 -8.85
N GLN A 15 -15.29 -13.70 -8.38
CA GLN A 15 -15.71 -12.57 -7.54
C GLN A 15 -16.40 -11.50 -8.38
N ARG A 16 -15.92 -11.26 -9.60
CA ARG A 16 -16.56 -10.33 -10.53
C ARG A 16 -17.94 -10.82 -10.95
N ASP A 17 -18.09 -12.13 -11.15
CA ASP A 17 -19.36 -12.76 -11.48
C ASP A 17 -20.35 -12.68 -10.32
N ALA A 18 -19.93 -13.04 -9.11
CA ALA A 18 -20.76 -12.96 -7.91
C ALA A 18 -21.26 -11.53 -7.62
N TRP A 19 -20.45 -10.51 -7.94
CA TRP A 19 -20.78 -9.11 -7.68
C TRP A 19 -21.37 -8.36 -8.87
N ARG A 20 -21.55 -9.02 -10.02
CA ARG A 20 -21.96 -8.39 -11.29
C ARG A 20 -23.22 -7.55 -11.13
N GLU A 21 -24.29 -8.15 -10.60
CA GLU A 21 -25.57 -7.44 -10.39
C GLU A 21 -25.47 -6.34 -9.32
N ALA A 22 -24.68 -6.58 -8.28
CA ALA A 22 -24.49 -5.59 -7.23
C ALA A 22 -23.82 -4.33 -7.77
N PHE A 23 -22.87 -4.47 -8.71
CA PHE A 23 -22.17 -3.33 -9.32
C PHE A 23 -23.04 -2.45 -10.21
N GLU A 24 -24.18 -2.94 -10.69
CA GLU A 24 -25.15 -2.14 -11.46
C GLU A 24 -26.10 -1.34 -10.55
N LYS A 25 -26.11 -1.62 -9.25
CA LYS A 25 -26.99 -0.98 -8.26
C LYS A 25 -26.19 0.03 -7.42
N ALA A 26 -26.91 0.93 -6.73
CA ALA A 26 -26.29 1.80 -5.73
C ALA A 26 -25.66 0.93 -4.60
N PRO A 27 -24.49 1.29 -4.07
CA PRO A 27 -23.74 2.54 -4.28
C PRO A 27 -22.72 2.53 -5.43
N TYR A 28 -22.64 1.45 -6.22
CA TYR A 28 -21.57 1.25 -7.21
C TYR A 28 -21.89 1.82 -8.59
N THR A 29 -23.13 1.63 -9.06
CA THR A 29 -23.73 2.06 -10.34
C THR A 29 -23.05 1.59 -11.64
N THR A 30 -21.74 1.35 -11.64
CA THR A 30 -21.01 0.73 -12.76
C THR A 30 -19.91 -0.20 -12.25
N PRO A 31 -19.62 -1.31 -12.95
CA PRO A 31 -18.48 -2.17 -12.62
C PRO A 31 -17.13 -1.43 -12.67
N PRO A 32 -16.12 -1.87 -11.91
CA PRO A 32 -14.80 -1.25 -11.93
C PRO A 32 -14.15 -1.28 -13.31
N LYS A 33 -13.74 -0.11 -13.81
CA LYS A 33 -13.06 0.07 -15.11
C LYS A 33 -11.55 -0.15 -15.01
N THR A 34 -10.97 0.19 -13.87
CA THR A 34 -9.54 0.04 -13.56
C THR A 34 -9.35 -0.94 -12.39
N ALA A 35 -8.10 -1.34 -12.13
CA ALA A 35 -7.77 -2.16 -10.97
C ALA A 35 -8.17 -1.46 -9.65
N VAL A 36 -8.66 -2.24 -8.69
CA VAL A 36 -9.12 -1.75 -7.38
C VAL A 36 -8.06 -2.06 -6.34
N TRP A 37 -7.34 -1.01 -5.91
CA TRP A 37 -6.15 -1.16 -5.09
C TRP A 37 -6.44 -0.98 -3.60
N PHE A 38 -5.67 -1.69 -2.78
CA PHE A 38 -5.53 -1.42 -1.35
C PHE A 38 -4.11 -1.76 -0.89
N ILE A 39 -3.81 -1.45 0.38
CA ILE A 39 -2.49 -1.67 1.00
C ILE A 39 -2.68 -2.53 2.23
N LYS A 40 -1.77 -3.49 2.43
CA LYS A 40 -1.58 -4.24 3.67
C LYS A 40 -0.47 -3.52 4.47
N PRO A 41 -0.81 -2.74 5.51
CA PRO A 41 0.18 -1.94 6.23
C PRO A 41 1.16 -2.82 7.02
N HIS A 42 2.28 -2.22 7.44
CA HIS A 42 3.41 -2.93 8.06
C HIS A 42 3.04 -3.79 9.28
N ASN A 43 2.03 -3.40 10.08
CA ASN A 43 1.57 -4.18 11.23
C ASN A 43 0.93 -5.53 10.84
N THR A 44 0.49 -5.66 9.59
CA THR A 44 -0.12 -6.89 9.09
C THR A 44 0.91 -7.91 8.63
N VAL A 45 2.11 -7.47 8.23
CA VAL A 45 3.08 -8.31 7.53
C VAL A 45 3.82 -9.18 8.53
N ILE A 46 3.68 -10.50 8.39
CA ILE A 46 4.34 -11.51 9.22
C ILE A 46 4.96 -12.60 8.33
N SER A 47 5.99 -13.27 8.83
CA SER A 47 6.70 -14.34 8.12
C SER A 47 6.05 -15.70 8.37
N THR A 48 6.53 -16.73 7.67
CA THR A 48 6.17 -18.13 7.98
C THR A 48 6.48 -18.47 9.44
N GLY A 49 5.60 -19.23 10.09
CA GLY A 49 5.69 -19.64 11.50
C GLY A 49 5.19 -18.60 12.51
N GLU A 50 5.11 -17.32 12.15
CA GLU A 50 4.56 -16.28 13.03
C GLU A 50 3.03 -16.43 13.16
N PRO A 51 2.44 -16.18 14.35
CA PRO A 51 1.02 -16.40 14.57
C PRO A 51 0.15 -15.35 13.86
N ILE A 52 -0.99 -15.79 13.31
CA ILE A 52 -2.09 -14.91 12.90
C ILE A 52 -2.96 -14.67 14.14
N PRO A 53 -3.00 -13.45 14.71
CA PRO A 53 -3.86 -13.12 15.84
C PRO A 53 -5.33 -13.11 15.41
N PHE A 54 -6.13 -13.95 16.06
CA PHE A 54 -7.55 -14.11 15.76
C PHE A 54 -8.37 -13.16 16.65
N PRO A 55 -9.06 -12.15 16.08
CA PRO A 55 -9.89 -11.24 16.85
C PRO A 55 -11.17 -11.89 17.40
N ALA A 56 -11.47 -11.63 18.67
CA ALA A 56 -12.63 -12.21 19.32
C ALA A 56 -13.95 -11.71 18.69
N GLY A 57 -14.90 -12.64 18.48
CA GLY A 57 -16.24 -12.32 17.97
C GLY A 57 -16.34 -12.08 16.47
N GLU A 58 -15.26 -12.28 15.72
CA GLU A 58 -15.20 -12.04 14.28
C GLU A 58 -15.16 -13.35 13.48
N THR A 59 -15.56 -13.28 12.20
CA THR A 59 -15.24 -14.34 11.23
C THR A 59 -13.96 -13.95 10.50
N VAL A 60 -12.95 -14.81 10.53
CA VAL A 60 -11.68 -14.58 9.82
C VAL A 60 -11.56 -15.57 8.68
N LEU A 61 -11.15 -15.07 7.51
CA LEU A 61 -11.01 -15.83 6.28
C LEU A 61 -9.54 -15.86 5.84
N SER A 62 -9.07 -17.03 5.44
CA SER A 62 -7.83 -17.17 4.69
C SER A 62 -8.01 -16.57 3.29
N GLY A 63 -6.97 -15.92 2.79
CA GLY A 63 -6.90 -15.37 1.44
C GLY A 63 -5.61 -15.81 0.75
N ALA A 64 -5.39 -17.12 0.67
CA ALA A 64 -4.21 -17.68 0.01
C ALA A 64 -4.02 -17.10 -1.39
N THR A 65 -2.85 -16.54 -1.64
CA THR A 65 -2.51 -15.86 -2.89
C THR A 65 -1.00 -15.92 -3.14
N VAL A 66 -0.58 -15.31 -4.24
CA VAL A 66 0.82 -15.10 -4.58
C VAL A 66 1.07 -13.60 -4.75
N ALA A 67 2.26 -13.16 -4.39
CA ALA A 67 2.72 -11.79 -4.52
C ALA A 67 3.84 -11.73 -5.56
N LEU A 68 3.78 -10.78 -6.49
CA LEU A 68 5.00 -10.37 -7.20
C LEU A 68 5.82 -9.49 -6.28
N VAL A 69 7.15 -9.58 -6.39
CA VAL A 69 8.09 -8.77 -5.61
C VAL A 69 8.95 -7.96 -6.55
N VAL A 70 8.97 -6.65 -6.35
CA VAL A 70 9.67 -5.71 -7.22
C VAL A 70 11.18 -5.81 -6.95
N GLY A 71 11.98 -5.96 -8.00
CA GLY A 71 13.44 -6.10 -7.92
C GLY A 71 14.23 -4.82 -8.19
N LYS A 72 13.65 -3.89 -8.96
CA LYS A 72 14.25 -2.58 -9.27
C LYS A 72 13.16 -1.52 -9.33
N THR A 73 13.52 -0.25 -9.15
CA THR A 73 12.55 0.85 -9.16
C THR A 73 11.71 0.84 -10.44
N ALA A 74 10.39 0.71 -10.30
CA ALA A 74 9.42 0.64 -11.38
C ALA A 74 8.56 1.90 -11.41
N ARG A 75 8.57 2.60 -12.55
CA ARG A 75 7.72 3.78 -12.81
C ARG A 75 7.32 3.80 -14.28
N ARG A 76 6.01 3.81 -14.55
CA ARG A 76 5.41 3.79 -15.89
C ARG A 76 5.95 2.64 -16.75
N VAL A 77 6.04 1.45 -16.14
CA VAL A 77 6.53 0.24 -16.81
C VAL A 77 5.48 -0.25 -17.80
N ARG A 78 5.90 -0.60 -19.02
CA ARG A 78 5.03 -1.23 -20.02
C ARG A 78 4.83 -2.70 -19.67
N VAL A 79 3.69 -3.29 -20.07
CA VAL A 79 3.36 -4.68 -19.71
C VAL A 79 4.44 -5.65 -20.20
N GLU A 80 4.93 -5.49 -21.42
CA GLU A 80 5.97 -6.32 -22.03
C GLU A 80 7.34 -6.23 -21.33
N ASP A 81 7.60 -5.13 -20.61
CA ASP A 81 8.86 -4.93 -19.88
C ASP A 81 8.78 -5.41 -18.43
N ALA A 82 7.59 -5.77 -17.93
CA ALA A 82 7.31 -6.02 -16.53
C ALA A 82 8.22 -7.09 -15.91
N GLY A 83 8.49 -8.18 -16.64
CA GLY A 83 9.35 -9.27 -16.17
C GLY A 83 10.75 -8.79 -15.74
N GLN A 84 11.29 -7.75 -16.37
CA GLN A 84 12.61 -7.21 -16.01
C GLN A 84 12.62 -6.43 -14.68
N TYR A 85 11.46 -6.10 -14.13
CA TYR A 85 11.29 -5.35 -12.89
C TYR A 85 10.85 -6.24 -11.73
N ILE A 86 10.45 -7.48 -12.00
CA ILE A 86 10.03 -8.46 -11.00
C ILE A 86 11.26 -9.26 -10.58
N ALA A 87 11.60 -9.26 -9.29
CA ALA A 87 12.67 -10.09 -8.74
C ALA A 87 12.26 -11.57 -8.62
N GLY A 88 10.95 -11.81 -8.52
CA GLY A 88 10.35 -13.11 -8.34
C GLY A 88 9.00 -12.99 -7.65
N TYR A 89 8.56 -14.09 -7.07
CA TYR A 89 7.24 -14.23 -6.46
C TYR A 89 7.35 -14.84 -5.06
N ALA A 90 6.36 -14.58 -4.22
CA ALA A 90 6.26 -15.20 -2.90
C ALA A 90 4.83 -15.61 -2.63
N LEU A 91 4.61 -16.77 -1.99
CA LEU A 91 3.29 -17.10 -1.47
C LEU A 91 2.89 -16.07 -0.40
N ALA A 92 1.62 -15.76 -0.34
CA ALA A 92 1.07 -14.82 0.64
C ALA A 92 -0.30 -15.30 1.11
N ASN A 93 -0.74 -14.78 2.25
CA ASN A 93 -2.09 -14.96 2.73
C ASN A 93 -2.70 -13.59 3.01
N GLU A 94 -3.66 -13.19 2.19
CA GLU A 94 -4.43 -11.97 2.36
C GLU A 94 -5.58 -12.19 3.36
N VAL A 95 -5.22 -12.42 4.63
CA VAL A 95 -6.20 -12.65 5.71
C VAL A 95 -7.13 -11.45 5.81
N SER A 96 -8.42 -11.74 5.96
CA SER A 96 -9.49 -10.73 5.93
C SER A 96 -10.67 -11.16 6.78
N LEU A 97 -11.42 -10.18 7.28
CA LEU A 97 -12.84 -10.39 7.61
C LEU A 97 -13.68 -10.51 6.31
N PRO A 98 -14.96 -10.94 6.37
CA PRO A 98 -15.83 -11.04 5.20
C PRO A 98 -15.89 -9.76 4.36
N GLU A 99 -15.87 -9.93 3.04
CA GLU A 99 -15.91 -8.84 2.06
C GLU A 99 -17.36 -8.50 1.69
N GLU A 100 -18.07 -7.84 2.60
CA GLU A 100 -19.49 -7.50 2.43
C GLU A 100 -19.72 -6.21 1.61
N SER A 101 -18.68 -5.43 1.37
CA SER A 101 -18.75 -4.20 0.57
C SER A 101 -17.40 -3.84 -0.02
N PHE A 102 -17.41 -3.33 -1.25
CA PHE A 102 -16.25 -2.76 -1.94
C PHE A 102 -16.36 -1.24 -2.11
N TYR A 103 -17.33 -0.59 -1.47
CA TYR A 103 -17.60 0.84 -1.69
C TYR A 103 -16.64 1.74 -0.90
N ARG A 104 -16.33 1.37 0.34
CA ARG A 104 -15.37 2.09 1.20
C ARG A 104 -14.15 1.22 1.49
N PRO A 105 -12.99 1.83 1.81
CA PRO A 105 -11.80 1.07 2.16
C PRO A 105 -12.05 0.08 3.30
N ALA A 106 -11.69 -1.19 3.08
CA ALA A 106 -11.91 -2.29 4.02
C ALA A 106 -10.87 -2.33 5.16
N ILE A 107 -10.62 -1.19 5.81
CA ILE A 107 -9.53 -1.02 6.79
C ILE A 107 -9.67 -1.98 7.96
N LYS A 108 -10.86 -2.07 8.58
CA LYS A 108 -11.11 -3.00 9.69
C LYS A 108 -11.01 -4.47 9.29
N ALA A 109 -11.30 -4.77 8.03
CA ALA A 109 -11.29 -6.14 7.53
C ALA A 109 -9.86 -6.62 7.21
N LYS A 110 -9.02 -5.76 6.62
CA LYS A 110 -7.74 -6.17 6.02
C LYS A 110 -6.50 -5.62 6.72
N CYS A 111 -6.61 -4.63 7.61
CA CYS A 111 -5.44 -3.97 8.22
C CYS A 111 -5.15 -4.38 9.67
N ARG A 112 -5.71 -5.49 10.15
CA ARG A 112 -5.46 -6.02 11.50
C ARG A 112 -4.06 -6.63 11.61
N ASP A 113 -3.52 -6.63 12.82
CA ASP A 113 -2.18 -7.16 13.09
C ASP A 113 -2.06 -8.60 12.60
N GLY A 114 -0.92 -8.93 11.96
CA GLY A 114 -0.67 -10.28 11.43
C GLY A 114 -1.54 -10.74 10.26
N PHE A 115 -2.39 -9.87 9.66
CA PHE A 115 -3.28 -10.28 8.57
C PHE A 115 -2.63 -10.39 7.18
N CYS A 116 -1.30 -10.32 7.07
CA CYS A 116 -0.57 -10.47 5.82
C CYS A 116 0.65 -11.39 5.98
N PRO A 117 0.45 -12.70 6.25
CA PRO A 117 1.52 -13.66 6.05
C PRO A 117 2.12 -13.56 4.65
N LEU A 118 3.45 -13.46 4.59
CA LEU A 118 4.20 -13.33 3.34
C LEU A 118 5.43 -14.22 3.40
N GLY A 119 5.50 -15.15 2.45
CA GLY A 119 6.51 -16.19 2.36
C GLY A 119 7.84 -15.73 1.79
N GLU A 120 8.68 -16.70 1.47
CA GLU A 120 9.99 -16.47 0.89
C GLU A 120 9.90 -16.10 -0.59
N LEU A 121 10.87 -15.30 -1.06
CA LEU A 121 10.99 -14.92 -2.46
C LEU A 121 11.57 -16.10 -3.25
N VAL A 122 10.90 -16.47 -4.32
CA VAL A 122 11.33 -17.46 -5.30
C VAL A 122 11.52 -16.79 -6.65
N ALA A 123 12.68 -16.99 -7.25
CA ALA A 123 12.96 -16.55 -8.61
C ALA A 123 12.37 -17.56 -9.61
N VAL A 124 11.11 -17.34 -10.00
CA VAL A 124 10.44 -18.02 -11.11
C VAL A 124 10.04 -16.99 -12.17
N ASP A 125 10.01 -17.41 -13.44
CA ASP A 125 9.78 -16.49 -14.57
C ASP A 125 8.33 -15.97 -14.61
N SER A 126 7.36 -16.82 -14.27
CA SER A 126 5.95 -16.43 -14.18
C SER A 126 5.19 -17.30 -13.17
N VAL A 127 3.97 -16.85 -12.85
CA VAL A 127 3.00 -17.58 -12.04
C VAL A 127 1.70 -17.78 -12.82
N ASP A 128 1.81 -17.89 -14.14
CA ASP A 128 0.67 -18.14 -15.02
C ASP A 128 0.20 -19.59 -14.86
N ASN A 129 -1.12 -19.79 -14.86
CA ASN A 129 -1.75 -21.11 -14.62
C ASN A 129 -1.32 -21.80 -13.31
N LEU A 130 -0.83 -21.04 -12.33
CA LEU A 130 -0.40 -21.54 -11.03
C LEU A 130 -1.62 -21.93 -10.19
N THR A 131 -1.63 -23.18 -9.72
CA THR A 131 -2.63 -23.64 -8.75
C THR A 131 -2.15 -23.33 -7.34
N ILE A 132 -2.99 -22.61 -6.58
CA ILE A 132 -2.74 -22.24 -5.19
C ILE A 132 -3.71 -23.04 -4.32
N ILE A 133 -3.15 -23.72 -3.32
CA ILE A 133 -3.89 -24.61 -2.41
C ILE A 133 -3.80 -24.03 -1.00
N THR A 134 -4.95 -24.01 -0.31
CA THR A 134 -5.00 -23.77 1.14
C THR A 134 -5.23 -25.09 1.85
N ASP A 135 -4.32 -25.45 2.74
CA ASP A 135 -4.47 -26.57 3.65
C ASP A 135 -4.69 -26.04 5.07
N ILE A 136 -5.64 -26.65 5.80
CA ILE A 136 -5.87 -26.41 7.22
C ILE A 136 -5.72 -27.73 7.97
N ASN A 137 -4.74 -27.79 8.88
CA ASN A 137 -4.47 -28.95 9.73
C ASN A 137 -4.15 -30.25 8.97
N GLY A 138 -3.45 -30.15 7.83
CA GLY A 138 -3.03 -31.28 7.00
C GLY A 138 -4.11 -31.78 6.05
N ARG A 139 -5.13 -30.95 5.77
CA ARG A 139 -6.24 -31.27 4.86
C ARG A 139 -6.46 -30.11 3.92
N GLU A 140 -6.53 -30.39 2.62
CA GLU A 140 -6.91 -29.42 1.61
C GLU A 140 -8.31 -28.86 1.91
N ALA A 141 -8.39 -27.55 2.11
CA ALA A 141 -9.61 -26.83 2.44
C ALA A 141 -10.08 -25.95 1.27
N ASP A 142 -9.15 -25.48 0.42
CA ASP A 142 -9.45 -24.63 -0.75
C ASP A 142 -8.41 -24.82 -1.85
N ARG A 143 -8.80 -24.52 -3.09
CA ARG A 143 -7.96 -24.56 -4.28
C ARG A 143 -8.47 -23.58 -5.33
N TRP A 144 -7.56 -22.81 -5.93
CA TRP A 144 -7.88 -21.93 -7.07
C TRP A 144 -6.67 -21.75 -8.01
N ASN A 145 -6.87 -21.13 -9.17
CA ASN A 145 -5.83 -20.98 -10.19
C ASN A 145 -5.67 -19.52 -10.68
N THR A 146 -4.43 -19.08 -10.90
CA THR A 146 -4.13 -17.72 -11.39
C THR A 146 -4.63 -17.43 -12.80
N ALA A 147 -4.93 -18.47 -13.61
CA ALA A 147 -5.56 -18.33 -14.92
C ALA A 147 -6.95 -17.66 -14.86
N ASP A 148 -7.61 -17.76 -13.70
CA ASP A 148 -8.93 -17.15 -13.46
C ASP A 148 -8.84 -15.68 -13.05
N LEU A 149 -7.64 -15.10 -13.02
CA LEU A 149 -7.44 -13.67 -12.78
C LEU A 149 -7.78 -12.84 -14.02
N GLN A 150 -8.38 -11.67 -13.81
CA GLN A 150 -8.66 -10.68 -14.84
C GLN A 150 -7.39 -9.98 -15.31
N ARG A 151 -6.48 -9.65 -14.38
CA ARG A 151 -5.19 -9.04 -14.67
C ARG A 151 -4.07 -9.89 -14.12
N ASN A 152 -3.09 -10.21 -14.96
CA ASN A 152 -1.89 -10.95 -14.56
C ASN A 152 -0.87 -10.04 -13.85
N ALA A 153 0.25 -10.62 -13.40
CA ALA A 153 1.30 -9.89 -12.68
C ALA A 153 1.88 -8.70 -13.47
N ALA A 154 2.11 -8.88 -14.78
CA ALA A 154 2.67 -7.85 -15.64
C ALA A 154 1.72 -6.66 -15.83
N GLU A 155 0.43 -6.94 -16.03
CA GLU A 155 -0.62 -5.93 -16.15
C GLU A 155 -0.80 -5.15 -14.85
N LEU A 156 -0.75 -5.83 -13.69
CA LEU A 156 -0.85 -5.18 -12.38
C LEU A 156 0.36 -4.28 -12.09
N LEU A 157 1.58 -4.75 -12.39
CA LEU A 157 2.78 -3.95 -12.24
C LEU A 157 2.75 -2.71 -13.14
N SER A 158 2.35 -2.87 -14.41
CA SER A 158 2.21 -1.76 -15.35
C SER A 158 1.16 -0.75 -14.85
N ALA A 159 -0.03 -1.23 -14.48
CA ALA A 159 -1.13 -0.38 -14.03
C ALA A 159 -0.84 0.40 -12.75
N LEU A 160 -0.20 -0.23 -11.75
CA LEU A 160 0.16 0.44 -10.51
C LEU A 160 1.35 1.39 -10.71
N SER A 161 2.35 0.96 -11.48
CA SER A 161 3.54 1.77 -11.72
C SER A 161 3.29 3.02 -12.55
N GLU A 162 2.18 3.10 -13.29
CA GLU A 162 1.77 4.27 -14.07
C GLU A 162 1.73 5.56 -13.21
N PHE A 163 1.13 5.46 -12.02
CA PHE A 163 0.98 6.58 -11.10
C PHE A 163 1.80 6.45 -9.80
N ALA A 164 2.07 5.24 -9.31
CA ALA A 164 2.81 5.00 -8.07
C ALA A 164 4.20 4.40 -8.36
N THR A 165 5.28 5.06 -7.93
CA THR A 165 6.62 4.46 -8.08
C THR A 165 6.77 3.32 -7.08
N LEU A 166 7.16 2.14 -7.57
CA LEU A 166 7.43 0.97 -6.75
C LEU A 166 8.95 0.78 -6.61
N ASN A 167 9.40 0.42 -5.42
CA ASN A 167 10.82 0.26 -5.09
C ASN A 167 11.17 -1.21 -4.89
N PRO A 168 12.47 -1.57 -4.96
CA PRO A 168 12.92 -2.91 -4.61
C PRO A 168 12.36 -3.38 -3.26
N GLY A 169 11.72 -4.55 -3.26
CA GLY A 169 11.09 -5.14 -2.08
C GLY A 169 9.64 -4.73 -1.82
N ASP A 170 9.07 -3.79 -2.59
CA ASP A 170 7.62 -3.61 -2.64
C ASP A 170 6.97 -4.85 -3.28
N ALA A 171 5.76 -5.17 -2.85
CA ALA A 171 5.03 -6.36 -3.30
C ALA A 171 3.63 -6.01 -3.79
N ILE A 172 3.11 -6.80 -4.72
CA ILE A 172 1.70 -6.72 -5.16
C ILE A 172 1.07 -8.10 -5.03
N LEU A 173 0.07 -8.25 -4.15
CA LEU A 173 -0.76 -9.45 -4.07
C LEU A 173 -1.66 -9.52 -5.31
N LEU A 174 -1.66 -10.64 -6.02
CA LEU A 174 -2.28 -10.75 -7.35
C LEU A 174 -3.81 -10.91 -7.31
N GLY A 175 -4.39 -11.14 -6.14
CA GLY A 175 -5.83 -11.25 -5.94
C GLY A 175 -6.23 -12.59 -5.32
N THR A 176 -7.53 -12.75 -5.11
CA THR A 176 -8.10 -13.91 -4.41
C THR A 176 -9.45 -14.27 -5.03
N PRO A 177 -9.87 -15.55 -4.99
CA PRO A 177 -11.18 -15.98 -5.44
C PRO A 177 -12.30 -15.46 -4.52
N HIS A 178 -13.55 -15.55 -5.01
CA HIS A 178 -14.72 -15.19 -4.20
C HIS A 178 -14.89 -16.09 -2.97
N HIS A 179 -14.77 -17.40 -3.18
CA HIS A 179 -14.82 -18.37 -2.10
C HIS A 179 -13.54 -18.30 -1.28
N ARG A 180 -13.67 -18.30 0.05
CA ARG A 180 -12.55 -18.30 0.99
C ARG A 180 -12.89 -19.18 2.17
N VAL A 181 -11.89 -19.84 2.73
CA VAL A 181 -12.06 -20.71 3.90
C VAL A 181 -11.93 -19.94 5.21
N ALA A 182 -12.79 -20.27 6.16
CA ALA A 182 -12.76 -19.68 7.49
C ALA A 182 -11.64 -20.31 8.34
N LEU A 183 -10.98 -19.46 9.13
CA LEU A 183 -9.97 -19.85 10.11
C LEU A 183 -10.56 -19.89 11.52
N ARG A 184 -9.94 -20.65 12.41
CA ARG A 184 -10.26 -20.72 13.84
C ARG A 184 -8.97 -20.74 14.68
N PRO A 185 -9.00 -20.22 15.92
CA PRO A 185 -7.90 -20.40 16.86
C PRO A 185 -7.54 -21.89 17.01
N GLY A 186 -6.24 -22.20 16.93
CA GLY A 186 -5.71 -23.56 16.95
C GLY A 186 -5.39 -24.13 15.55
N ASP A 187 -5.89 -23.52 14.48
CA ASP A 187 -5.59 -23.96 13.12
C ASP A 187 -4.12 -23.72 12.75
N ARG A 188 -3.56 -24.62 11.94
CA ARG A 188 -2.36 -24.36 11.14
C ARG A 188 -2.79 -24.21 9.70
N VAL A 189 -2.73 -22.98 9.19
CA VAL A 189 -3.02 -22.69 7.79
C VAL A 189 -1.74 -22.75 6.97
N ARG A 190 -1.74 -23.54 5.90
CA ARG A 190 -0.63 -23.67 4.94
C ARG A 190 -1.11 -23.21 3.56
N VAL A 191 -0.31 -22.38 2.91
CA VAL A 191 -0.46 -22.02 1.50
C VAL A 191 0.61 -22.78 0.72
N LEU A 192 0.17 -23.46 -0.34
CA LEU A 192 1.01 -24.33 -1.15
C LEU A 192 0.82 -23.98 -2.63
N ALA A 193 1.91 -24.00 -3.39
CA ALA A 193 1.89 -23.99 -4.84
C ALA A 193 3.16 -24.67 -5.37
N GLU A 194 3.09 -25.25 -6.56
CA GLU A 194 4.24 -25.91 -7.18
C GLU A 194 5.39 -24.91 -7.40
N GLY A 195 6.62 -25.31 -7.06
CA GLY A 195 7.80 -24.45 -7.18
C GLY A 195 8.01 -23.45 -6.04
N PHE A 196 7.13 -23.42 -5.03
CA PHE A 196 7.25 -22.51 -3.89
C PHE A 196 7.51 -23.25 -2.56
N PRO A 197 8.32 -22.68 -1.65
CA PRO A 197 8.36 -23.15 -0.27
C PRO A 197 7.00 -22.91 0.40
N PRO A 198 6.48 -23.87 1.17
CA PRO A 198 5.21 -23.69 1.90
C PRO A 198 5.24 -22.47 2.82
N LEU A 199 4.17 -21.67 2.79
CA LEU A 199 3.91 -20.64 3.78
C LEU A 199 2.94 -21.20 4.81
N GLU A 200 3.37 -21.33 6.07
CA GLU A 200 2.55 -21.88 7.15
C GLU A 200 2.48 -20.93 8.34
N ASN A 201 1.29 -20.72 8.89
CA ASN A 201 1.10 -19.88 10.07
C ASN A 201 0.10 -20.52 11.03
N PRO A 202 0.39 -20.56 12.35
CA PRO A 202 -0.59 -20.92 13.34
C PRO A 202 -1.59 -19.77 13.55
N VAL A 203 -2.86 -20.10 13.74
CA VAL A 203 -3.91 -19.15 14.12
C VAL A 203 -4.05 -19.21 15.64
N VAL A 204 -3.87 -18.08 16.31
CA VAL A 204 -3.84 -18.00 17.77
C VAL A 204 -4.85 -16.95 18.24
N ASP A 205 -5.51 -17.17 19.36
CA ASP A 205 -6.37 -16.15 19.96
C ASP A 205 -5.54 -14.87 20.22
N GLU A 206 -6.05 -13.70 19.82
CA GLU A 206 -5.29 -12.44 19.93
C GLU A 206 -4.87 -12.13 21.38
N ARG A 207 -5.58 -12.65 22.38
CA ARG A 207 -5.27 -12.49 23.81
C ARG A 207 -4.02 -13.25 24.24
N ASP A 208 -3.65 -14.28 23.49
CA ASP A 208 -2.52 -15.16 23.79
C ASP A 208 -1.26 -14.78 22.97
N VAL A 209 -1.38 -13.83 22.04
CA VAL A 209 -0.24 -13.33 21.27
C VAL A 209 0.51 -12.29 22.10
N ALA A 210 1.72 -12.62 22.53
CA ALA A 210 2.62 -11.63 23.11
C ALA A 210 2.97 -10.57 22.04
N ILE A 211 2.35 -9.39 22.13
CA ILE A 211 2.71 -8.25 21.30
C ILE A 211 4.14 -7.88 21.67
N THR A 212 5.11 -8.25 20.82
CA THR A 212 6.48 -7.76 20.99
C THR A 212 6.46 -6.30 20.56
N PRO A 213 6.68 -5.33 21.46
CA PRO A 213 6.71 -3.93 21.05
C PRO A 213 7.85 -3.75 20.05
N ALA A 214 7.53 -3.16 18.90
CA ALA A 214 8.54 -2.79 17.92
C ALA A 214 9.60 -1.91 18.61
N THR A 215 10.86 -2.31 18.53
CA THR A 215 11.98 -1.50 19.03
C THR A 215 11.88 -0.11 18.42
N PRO A 216 11.76 0.97 19.22
CA PRO A 216 11.68 2.30 18.67
C PRO A 216 12.91 2.57 17.79
N PRO A 217 12.75 3.23 16.63
CA PRO A 217 13.89 3.57 15.80
C PRO A 217 14.90 4.35 16.65
N ALA A 218 16.18 4.00 16.50
CA ALA A 218 17.26 4.67 17.20
C ALA A 218 17.08 6.19 17.03
N ARG A 219 16.94 6.90 18.16
CA ARG A 219 16.81 8.36 18.17
C ARG A 219 17.95 8.91 17.33
N HIS A 220 17.63 9.61 16.24
CA HIS A 220 18.64 10.29 15.44
C HIS A 220 19.48 11.16 16.39
N ALA A 221 20.79 10.91 16.41
CA ALA A 221 21.73 11.73 17.15
C ALA A 221 21.52 13.18 16.71
N VAL A 222 21.07 14.02 17.63
CA VAL A 222 20.95 15.46 17.40
C VAL A 222 22.37 15.96 17.13
N CYS A 223 22.63 16.36 15.89
CA CYS A 223 23.88 16.99 15.50
C CYS A 223 24.04 18.26 16.35
N PRO A 224 25.10 18.42 17.16
CA PRO A 224 25.25 19.58 18.02
C PRO A 224 25.35 20.83 17.15
N ARG A 225 24.47 21.80 17.42
CA ARG A 225 24.42 23.10 16.76
C ARG A 225 25.76 23.79 16.98
N ALA A 226 26.54 23.99 15.91
CA ALA A 226 27.76 24.78 15.97
C ALA A 226 27.41 26.23 16.39
N GLU A 227 27.79 26.61 17.61
CA GLU A 227 27.74 28.01 18.04
C GLU A 227 28.75 28.82 17.23
N LEU A 228 28.27 29.60 16.27
CA LEU A 228 29.06 30.67 15.67
C LEU A 228 29.33 31.75 16.73
N ARG A 229 30.42 31.61 17.48
CA ARG A 229 31.00 32.71 18.26
C ARG A 229 31.58 33.75 17.29
N ARG A 230 30.80 34.79 16.99
CA ARG A 230 31.31 36.01 16.36
C ARG A 230 32.23 36.75 17.34
N SER A 231 33.54 36.62 17.17
CA SER A 231 34.51 37.48 17.87
C SER A 231 34.39 38.91 17.32
N ARG A 232 33.84 39.82 18.13
CA ARG A 232 33.98 41.26 17.92
C ARG A 232 35.36 41.68 18.39
N GLN A 233 36.23 42.08 17.46
CA GLN A 233 37.32 42.99 17.78
C GLN A 233 37.18 44.25 16.92
N ARG A 234 36.98 45.37 17.63
CA ARG A 234 37.08 46.74 17.13
C ARG A 234 38.51 47.20 17.36
N THR A 235 39.20 47.63 16.32
CA THR A 235 40.20 48.71 16.42
C THR A 235 40.16 49.47 15.11
N GLY A 236 39.87 50.77 15.21
CA GLY A 236 39.76 51.67 14.07
C GLY A 236 41.11 52.20 13.62
N LEU A 237 41.15 52.70 12.39
CA LEU A 237 41.92 53.86 11.95
C LEU A 237 41.36 54.34 10.61
N HIS A 238 41.42 55.66 10.44
CA HIS A 238 40.68 56.50 9.52
C HIS A 238 41.35 56.58 8.10
N PRO A 239 40.86 57.38 7.13
CA PRO A 239 40.58 56.94 5.76
C PRO A 239 41.56 57.49 4.70
N ARG A 240 41.50 56.98 3.46
CA ARG A 240 41.89 57.73 2.26
C ARG A 240 40.89 57.52 1.11
N PRO A 241 40.44 58.59 0.41
CA PRO A 241 39.41 58.52 -0.62
C PRO A 241 40.00 58.39 -2.05
N PRO A 242 39.17 58.24 -3.10
CA PRO A 242 39.49 57.53 -4.32
C PRO A 242 39.91 58.43 -5.48
N SER A 243 40.54 57.84 -6.49
CA SER A 243 40.75 58.46 -7.80
C SER A 243 40.12 57.61 -8.91
N ARG A 244 39.08 58.20 -9.52
CA ARG A 244 38.80 58.26 -10.98
C ARG A 244 38.27 56.96 -11.66
N TRP A 245 37.25 56.92 -12.53
CA TRP A 245 36.50 57.88 -13.36
C TRP A 245 35.14 57.29 -13.83
N CYS A 246 34.18 58.21 -14.09
CA CYS A 246 33.08 58.25 -15.08
C CYS A 246 32.41 56.95 -15.59
N LEU A 247 31.11 56.73 -15.34
CA LEU A 247 29.91 57.28 -16.05
C LEU A 247 29.55 56.54 -17.35
N LEU A 248 28.42 55.81 -17.34
CA LEU A 248 27.26 56.17 -18.18
C LEU A 248 25.95 55.48 -17.73
N LYS A 249 24.91 56.29 -17.60
CA LYS A 249 23.51 55.96 -17.28
C LYS A 249 22.71 55.65 -18.55
N ARG A 250 21.61 54.89 -18.40
CA ARG A 250 20.23 55.17 -18.94
C ARG A 250 19.26 54.12 -18.32
N ARG A 251 18.46 54.49 -17.31
CA ARG A 251 17.02 54.91 -17.32
C ARG A 251 15.98 53.80 -17.66
N THR A 252 15.41 53.17 -16.61
CA THR A 252 13.97 53.00 -16.19
C THR A 252 12.84 52.64 -17.20
N PRO A 253 11.62 52.19 -16.78
CA PRO A 253 11.13 51.76 -15.43
C PRO A 253 10.22 50.48 -15.35
N LEU A 254 10.12 49.97 -14.12
CA LEU A 254 9.00 49.39 -13.34
C LEU A 254 7.73 48.81 -14.01
N THR A 255 7.36 47.58 -13.59
CA THR A 255 5.95 47.19 -13.35
C THR A 255 5.88 46.26 -12.13
N VAL A 256 4.97 46.59 -11.21
CA VAL A 256 4.72 45.94 -9.91
C VAL A 256 3.60 44.91 -10.08
N ILE A 257 3.81 43.67 -9.62
CA ILE A 257 2.76 42.65 -9.50
C ILE A 257 2.33 42.58 -8.02
N THR A 258 1.04 42.83 -7.80
CA THR A 258 0.38 42.85 -6.50
C THR A 258 -0.05 41.45 -6.04
N ARG A 259 0.16 41.17 -4.75
CA ARG A 259 -0.35 40.00 -4.02
C ARG A 259 -1.87 40.15 -3.79
N ARG A 260 -2.66 39.13 -4.12
CA ARG A 260 -4.06 39.01 -3.67
C ARG A 260 -4.12 38.24 -2.34
N ARG A 261 -4.72 38.87 -1.32
CA ARG A 261 -5.17 38.24 -0.07
C ARG A 261 -6.69 38.14 -0.07
N CYS A 262 -7.16 37.05 0.54
CA CYS A 262 -8.54 36.65 0.74
C CYS A 262 -9.28 37.58 1.73
N VAL A 263 -10.53 37.95 1.43
CA VAL A 263 -11.46 38.60 2.37
C VAL A 263 -12.81 37.89 2.25
N ARG A 264 -13.35 37.48 3.42
CA ARG A 264 -14.71 36.98 3.62
C ARG A 264 -15.71 38.12 3.52
N THR A 265 -16.88 37.87 2.93
CA THR A 265 -18.07 38.72 3.09
C THR A 265 -19.26 37.87 3.52
N THR A 266 -19.99 38.39 4.51
CA THR A 266 -21.20 37.87 5.13
C THR A 266 -22.46 38.44 4.47
N SER A 267 -23.59 37.80 4.78
CA SER A 267 -25.00 38.21 4.72
C SER A 267 -25.73 38.17 3.37
N SER A 268 -26.66 37.21 3.27
CA SER A 268 -27.92 37.36 2.55
C SER A 268 -29.09 36.86 3.41
N THR A 269 -30.19 37.57 3.24
CA THR A 269 -31.35 37.82 4.08
C THR A 269 -32.29 36.62 4.28
N CYS A 270 -32.90 36.59 5.47
CA CYS A 270 -33.96 35.69 5.92
C CYS A 270 -35.34 36.21 5.48
N THR A 271 -36.18 35.36 4.90
CA THR A 271 -37.59 35.65 4.59
C THR A 271 -38.48 34.69 5.38
N MET A 272 -39.27 35.22 6.32
CA MET A 272 -40.40 34.52 6.91
C MET A 272 -41.60 34.57 5.95
N ARG A 273 -42.26 33.43 5.74
CA ARG A 273 -43.70 33.36 5.48
C ARG A 273 -44.29 32.25 6.34
N ARG A 274 -45.16 32.65 7.27
CA ARG A 274 -46.18 31.80 7.89
C ARG A 274 -47.40 31.83 6.99
N SER A 275 -48.12 30.71 6.85
CA SER A 275 -49.57 30.63 7.12
C SER A 275 -50.17 29.30 6.63
N TRP A 276 -50.92 28.66 7.55
CA TRP A 276 -51.88 27.55 7.45
C TRP A 276 -51.35 26.14 7.17
#